data_AF-A0A3D8K0G1-F1
#
_entry.id   AF-A0A3D8K0G1-F1
#
_cell.length_a   1.000
_cell.length_b   1.000
_cell.length_c   1.000
_cell.angle_alpha   90.00
_cell.angle_beta   90.00
_cell.angle_gamma   90.00
#
_symmetry.space_group_name_H-M   'P 1'
#
loop_
_entity.id
_entity.type
_entity.pdbx_description
1 polymer ?
#
loop_
_entity_poly.entity_id
_entity_poly.type
_entity_poly.pdbx_seq_one_letter_code
_entity_poly.pdbx_strand_id
1 'polypeptide(L)'
;MIDSFETQLKTYSQKFKDDLIILGIAEPGKIKPYATISSVVAMPVVHSQIPYDSGYERDLALHLISEERAFRKPLRYDAKEYMQVHPDFVLLDTTEPVVVEVYGMNTKEYLARKKEKQEIYSKGEYPFDLWEWNAVDCRDLGQWLATTPLPVGA
;
A
#
# COMPACT_ATOMS: atom_id res chain seq x y z
N MET A 1 -3.23 -12.65 -21.20
CA MET A 1 -3.23 -12.53 -19.72
C MET A 1 -1.88 -12.95 -19.14
N ILE A 2 -1.29 -14.07 -19.58
CA ILE A 2 0.04 -14.54 -19.13
C ILE A 2 1.19 -13.60 -19.54
N ASP A 3 1.19 -13.03 -20.75
CA ASP A 3 2.26 -12.10 -21.21
C ASP A 3 2.38 -10.84 -20.33
N SER A 4 1.25 -10.38 -19.79
CA SER A 4 1.21 -9.25 -18.84
C SER A 4 1.82 -9.62 -17.49
N PHE A 5 1.62 -10.87 -17.06
CA PHE A 5 2.15 -11.37 -15.79
C PHE A 5 3.67 -11.61 -15.86
N GLU A 6 4.17 -12.20 -16.94
CA GLU A 6 5.62 -12.34 -17.15
C GLU A 6 6.34 -10.99 -17.20
N THR A 7 5.73 -10.00 -17.85
CA THR A 7 6.26 -8.63 -17.90
C THR A 7 6.26 -7.98 -16.52
N GLN A 8 5.21 -8.21 -15.72
CA GLN A 8 5.12 -7.76 -14.34
C GLN A 8 6.23 -8.41 -13.47
N LEU A 9 6.42 -9.73 -13.57
CA LEU A 9 7.48 -10.44 -12.84
C LEU A 9 8.88 -9.95 -13.23
N LYS A 10 9.14 -9.73 -14.52
CA LYS A 10 10.41 -9.14 -14.98
C LYS A 10 10.63 -7.76 -14.37
N THR A 11 9.60 -6.92 -14.40
CA THR A 11 9.65 -5.58 -13.79
C THR A 11 9.96 -5.67 -12.29
N TYR A 12 9.28 -6.55 -11.56
CA TYR A 12 9.53 -6.73 -10.13
C TYR A 12 10.93 -7.26 -9.85
N SER A 13 11.40 -8.27 -10.58
CA SER A 13 12.77 -8.81 -10.41
C SER A 13 13.88 -7.78 -10.65
N GLN A 14 13.62 -6.77 -11.49
CA GLN A 14 14.57 -5.69 -11.78
C GLN A 14 14.46 -4.55 -10.78
N LYS A 15 13.24 -4.24 -10.33
CA LYS A 15 12.93 -3.04 -9.53
C LYS A 15 13.01 -3.30 -8.03
N PHE A 16 12.70 -4.51 -7.59
CA PHE A 16 12.57 -4.88 -6.19
C PHE A 16 13.41 -6.11 -5.88
N LYS A 17 13.95 -6.16 -4.66
CA LYS A 17 14.74 -7.30 -4.18
C LYS A 17 13.98 -8.16 -3.18
N ASP A 18 12.79 -7.71 -2.79
CA ASP A 18 11.97 -8.33 -1.77
C ASP A 18 11.12 -9.49 -2.35
N ASP A 19 10.51 -10.27 -1.46
CA ASP A 19 9.73 -11.45 -1.83
C ASP A 19 8.45 -11.07 -2.62
N LEU A 20 7.89 -12.03 -3.32
CA LEU A 20 6.62 -11.88 -4.04
C LEU A 20 5.56 -12.81 -3.45
N ILE A 21 4.38 -12.27 -3.16
CA ILE A 21 3.18 -13.09 -3.00
C ILE A 21 2.52 -13.24 -4.36
N ILE A 22 2.20 -14.48 -4.72
CA ILE A 22 1.50 -14.82 -5.96
C ILE A 22 0.15 -15.45 -5.60
N LEU A 23 -0.94 -14.83 -6.09
CA LEU A 23 -2.30 -15.33 -5.94
C LEU A 23 -2.78 -15.84 -7.30
N GLY A 24 -3.21 -17.10 -7.35
CA GLY A 24 -3.71 -17.75 -8.55
C GLY A 24 -5.15 -18.21 -8.39
N ILE A 25 -5.99 -17.95 -9.40
CA ILE A 25 -7.32 -18.55 -9.53
C ILE A 25 -7.18 -19.78 -10.42
N ALA A 26 -7.67 -20.93 -9.95
CA ALA A 26 -7.59 -22.19 -10.64
C ALA A 26 -8.99 -22.75 -10.93
N GLU A 27 -9.19 -23.29 -12.12
CA GLU A 27 -10.38 -24.02 -12.53
C GLU A 27 -10.06 -25.52 -12.62
N PRO A 28 -11.00 -26.41 -12.26
CA PRO A 28 -10.82 -27.85 -12.44
C PRO A 28 -10.45 -28.19 -13.89
N GLY A 29 -9.38 -28.96 -14.06
CA GLY A 29 -8.93 -29.39 -15.37
C GLY A 29 -9.85 -30.46 -15.95
N LYS A 30 -9.87 -30.56 -17.29
CA LYS A 30 -10.61 -31.62 -18.00
C LYS A 30 -10.11 -33.03 -17.65
N ILE A 31 -8.86 -33.15 -17.18
CA ILE A 31 -8.21 -34.38 -16.76
C ILE A 31 -7.92 -34.27 -15.26
N LYS A 32 -8.51 -35.17 -14.45
CA LYS A 32 -8.23 -35.26 -13.01
C LYS A 32 -6.86 -35.91 -12.79
N PRO A 33 -6.08 -35.52 -11.76
CA PRO A 33 -6.41 -34.56 -10.69
C PRO A 33 -5.90 -33.13 -10.96
N TYR A 34 -5.77 -32.72 -12.22
CA TYR A 34 -5.14 -31.45 -12.56
C TYR A 34 -6.14 -30.28 -12.56
N ALA A 35 -5.62 -29.07 -12.34
CA ALA A 35 -6.34 -27.80 -12.45
C ALA A 35 -5.59 -26.87 -13.42
N THR A 36 -6.34 -25.97 -14.06
CA THR A 36 -5.77 -24.95 -14.94
C THR A 36 -5.83 -23.60 -14.22
N ILE A 37 -4.70 -22.91 -14.13
CA ILE A 37 -4.68 -21.55 -13.59
C ILE A 37 -5.27 -20.59 -14.64
N SER A 38 -6.39 -19.96 -14.31
CA SER A 38 -7.11 -19.04 -15.19
C SER A 38 -6.67 -17.59 -15.00
N SER A 39 -6.16 -17.23 -13.83
CA SER A 39 -5.66 -15.89 -13.51
C SER A 39 -4.55 -15.94 -12.47
N VAL A 40 -3.59 -15.02 -12.57
CA VAL A 40 -2.51 -14.84 -11.59
C VAL A 40 -2.25 -13.37 -11.38
N VAL A 41 -1.99 -12.99 -10.13
CA VAL A 41 -1.46 -11.68 -9.74
C VAL A 41 -0.25 -11.86 -8.83
N ALA A 42 0.74 -10.99 -8.97
CA ALA A 42 1.89 -10.91 -8.07
C ALA A 42 1.94 -9.54 -7.41
N MET A 43 2.35 -9.51 -6.15
CA MET A 43 2.62 -8.27 -5.41
C MET A 43 3.94 -8.42 -4.66
N PRO A 44 4.83 -7.41 -4.70
CA PRO A 44 6.02 -7.42 -3.87
C PRO A 44 5.64 -7.17 -2.42
N VAL A 45 6.33 -7.86 -1.52
CA VAL A 45 6.10 -7.81 -0.07
C VAL A 45 7.42 -7.60 0.64
N VAL A 46 7.38 -6.84 1.73
CA VAL A 46 8.50 -6.85 2.68
C VAL A 46 8.52 -8.18 3.45
N HIS A 47 9.60 -8.46 4.18
CA HIS A 47 9.78 -9.74 4.88
C HIS A 47 8.61 -10.13 5.81
N SER A 48 7.95 -9.15 6.43
CA SER A 48 6.74 -9.34 7.26
C SER A 48 5.46 -9.60 6.45
N GLN A 49 5.57 -9.90 5.15
CA GLN A 49 4.46 -10.21 4.24
C GLN A 49 3.51 -9.03 3.98
N ILE A 50 3.95 -7.79 4.24
CA ILE A 50 3.15 -6.60 3.96
C ILE A 50 3.35 -6.21 2.48
N PRO A 51 2.29 -6.20 1.66
CA PRO A 51 2.40 -5.83 0.25
C PRO A 51 2.65 -4.33 0.09
N TYR A 52 3.23 -3.93 -1.04
CA TYR A 52 3.39 -2.53 -1.39
C TYR A 52 3.25 -2.30 -2.90
N ASP A 53 2.69 -1.14 -3.27
CA ASP A 53 2.52 -0.78 -4.69
C ASP A 53 3.64 0.16 -5.19
N SER A 54 4.40 0.77 -4.27
CA SER A 54 5.50 1.68 -4.57
C SER A 54 6.72 1.49 -3.65
N GLY A 55 7.90 1.94 -4.11
CA GLY A 55 9.11 1.92 -3.29
C GLY A 55 9.00 2.81 -2.04
N TYR A 56 8.25 3.90 -2.12
CA TYR A 56 8.02 4.77 -0.96
C TYR A 56 7.13 4.10 0.09
N GLU A 57 6.07 3.39 -0.33
CA GLU A 57 5.29 2.56 0.61
C GLU A 57 6.15 1.49 1.28
N ARG A 58 7.05 0.85 0.52
CA ARG A 58 8.01 -0.11 1.06
C ARG A 58 8.90 0.52 2.14
N ASP A 59 9.48 1.69 1.84
CA ASP A 59 10.39 2.37 2.77
C ASP A 59 9.66 2.78 4.06
N LEU A 60 8.43 3.28 3.95
CA LEU A 60 7.60 3.58 5.11
C LEU A 60 7.20 2.32 5.88
N ALA A 61 6.81 1.24 5.20
CA ALA A 61 6.49 -0.02 5.86
C ALA A 61 7.69 -0.56 6.66
N LEU A 62 8.89 -0.55 6.06
CA LEU A 62 10.11 -0.98 6.74
C LEU A 62 10.43 -0.10 7.95
N HIS A 63 10.22 1.21 7.86
CA HIS A 63 10.38 2.13 8.98
C HIS A 63 9.37 1.83 10.12
N LEU A 64 8.09 1.66 9.79
CA LEU A 64 7.07 1.32 10.80
C LEU A 64 7.37 -0.02 11.48
N ILE A 65 7.86 -1.01 10.73
CA ILE A 65 8.29 -2.31 11.28
C ILE A 65 9.51 -2.15 12.20
N SER A 66 10.53 -1.39 11.77
CA SER A 66 11.75 -1.23 12.57
C SER A 66 11.50 -0.47 13.87
N GLU A 67 10.54 0.45 13.85
CA GLU A 67 10.09 1.20 15.03
C GLU A 67 9.03 0.45 15.86
N GLU A 68 8.75 -0.81 15.53
CA GLU A 68 7.77 -1.68 16.21
C GLU A 68 6.37 -1.04 16.35
N ARG A 69 5.99 -0.21 15.37
CA ARG A 69 4.72 0.52 15.37
C ARG A 69 3.54 -0.43 15.21
N ALA A 70 2.43 -0.14 15.89
CA ALA A 70 1.17 -0.83 15.61
C ALA A 70 0.47 -0.16 14.43
N PHE A 71 0.36 -0.86 13.31
CA PHE A 71 -0.31 -0.34 12.12
C PHE A 71 -1.05 -1.45 11.35
N ARG A 72 -1.94 -1.03 10.46
CA ARG A 72 -2.62 -1.89 9.49
C ARG A 72 -2.42 -1.31 8.09
N LYS A 73 -2.10 -2.16 7.12
CA LYS A 73 -2.23 -1.84 5.68
C LYS A 73 -3.54 -2.41 5.17
N PRO A 74 -4.60 -1.61 4.95
CA PRO A 74 -5.89 -2.14 4.53
C PRO A 74 -5.77 -2.78 3.14
N LEU A 75 -6.20 -4.03 3.00
CA LEU A 75 -6.37 -4.61 1.68
C LEU A 75 -7.61 -3.98 1.02
N ARG A 76 -7.66 -3.96 -0.31
CA ARG A 76 -8.82 -3.44 -1.07
C ARG A 76 -10.14 -4.10 -0.67
N TYR A 77 -10.09 -5.32 -0.15
CA TYR A 77 -11.25 -6.09 0.32
C TYR A 77 -11.54 -5.93 1.83
N ASP A 78 -10.64 -5.32 2.60
CA ASP A 78 -10.83 -5.00 4.03
C ASP A 78 -11.55 -3.67 4.24
N ALA A 79 -11.80 -2.92 3.17
CA ALA A 79 -12.75 -1.82 3.21
C ALA A 79 -14.12 -2.43 3.43
N LYS A 80 -14.60 -2.42 4.68
CA LYS A 80 -16.05 -2.44 4.92
C LYS A 80 -16.65 -1.42 3.96
N GLU A 81 -17.83 -1.72 3.41
CA GLU A 81 -18.57 -0.91 2.42
C GLU A 81 -18.68 0.60 2.73
N TYR A 82 -18.29 1.02 3.94
CA TYR A 82 -18.28 2.39 4.46
C TYR A 82 -16.99 3.19 4.18
N MET A 83 -15.89 2.59 3.68
CA MET A 83 -14.67 3.34 3.31
C MET A 83 -14.65 3.70 1.81
N GLN A 84 -14.96 4.96 1.49
CA GLN A 84 -14.87 5.57 0.15
C GLN A 84 -13.43 5.63 -0.39
N VAL A 85 -12.42 5.51 0.48
CA VAL A 85 -11.00 5.58 0.16
C VAL A 85 -10.22 4.45 0.83
N HIS A 86 -9.17 3.99 0.15
CA HIS A 86 -8.22 3.02 0.67
C HIS A 86 -6.92 3.75 1.04
N PRO A 87 -6.64 3.93 2.34
CA PRO A 87 -5.38 4.52 2.76
C PRO A 87 -4.23 3.54 2.60
N ASP A 88 -3.01 4.06 2.46
CA ASP A 88 -1.83 3.22 2.30
C ASP A 88 -1.47 2.49 3.60
N PHE A 89 -1.64 3.18 4.74
CA PHE A 89 -1.52 2.61 6.08
C PHE A 89 -2.49 3.29 7.06
N VAL A 90 -2.75 2.64 8.19
CA VAL A 90 -3.47 3.20 9.34
C VAL A 90 -2.65 2.88 10.59
N LEU A 91 -2.18 3.91 11.30
CA LEU A 91 -1.53 3.77 12.61
C LEU A 91 -2.61 3.48 13.66
N LEU A 92 -2.30 2.54 14.55
CA LEU A 92 -3.20 2.05 15.59
C LEU A 92 -2.65 2.31 17.01
N ASP A 93 -1.41 2.77 17.10
CA ASP A 93 -0.71 3.13 18.35
C ASP A 93 -0.79 4.63 18.66
N THR A 94 -1.87 5.26 18.24
CA THR A 94 -2.20 6.67 18.47
C THR A 94 -3.51 6.76 19.26
N THR A 95 -3.77 7.90 19.92
CA THR A 95 -4.99 8.10 20.73
C THR A 95 -6.26 7.79 19.93
N GLU A 96 -6.31 8.31 18.70
CA GLU A 96 -7.26 7.91 17.67
C GLU A 96 -6.46 7.38 16.47
N PRO A 97 -6.93 6.37 15.71
CA PRO A 97 -6.13 5.84 14.62
C PRO A 97 -5.84 6.90 13.56
N VAL A 98 -4.64 6.89 12.98
CA VAL A 98 -4.20 7.89 11.99
C VAL A 98 -4.11 7.25 10.62
N VAL A 99 -4.80 7.81 9.64
CA VAL A 99 -4.64 7.46 8.23
C VAL A 99 -3.32 8.02 7.71
N VAL A 100 -2.60 7.19 6.98
CA VAL A 100 -1.32 7.52 6.37
C VAL A 100 -1.39 7.32 4.86
N GLU A 101 -1.00 8.36 4.11
CA GLU A 101 -0.99 8.40 2.65
C GLU A 101 0.42 8.72 2.11
N VAL A 102 0.86 7.99 1.08
CA VAL A 102 2.18 8.14 0.44
C VAL A 102 2.01 8.55 -1.03
N TYR A 103 2.35 9.79 -1.33
CA TYR A 103 2.19 10.37 -2.66
C TYR A 103 3.49 10.33 -3.47
N GLY A 104 3.62 9.33 -4.34
CA GLY A 104 4.84 9.09 -5.12
C GLY A 104 4.88 9.66 -6.53
N MET A 105 3.79 10.27 -7.01
CA MET A 105 3.64 10.72 -8.40
C MET A 105 3.04 12.13 -8.50
N ASN A 106 3.29 12.84 -9.60
CA ASN A 106 2.79 14.21 -9.84
C ASN A 106 2.06 14.36 -11.18
N THR A 107 1.57 13.26 -11.77
CA THR A 107 0.72 13.35 -12.96
C THR A 107 -0.60 14.03 -12.63
N LYS A 108 -1.27 14.61 -13.64
CA LYS A 108 -2.53 15.34 -13.43
C LYS A 108 -3.60 14.46 -12.80
N GLU A 109 -3.69 13.21 -13.25
CA GLU A 109 -4.64 12.22 -12.75
C GLU A 109 -4.35 11.88 -11.28
N TYR A 110 -3.07 11.77 -10.93
CA TYR A 110 -2.65 11.45 -9.56
C TYR A 110 -2.90 12.63 -8.60
N LEU A 111 -2.63 13.86 -9.04
CA LEU A 111 -2.93 15.07 -8.26
C LEU A 111 -4.44 15.26 -8.05
N ALA A 112 -5.26 14.95 -9.06
CA ALA A 112 -6.72 14.97 -8.92
C ALA A 112 -7.18 13.94 -7.89
N ARG A 113 -6.64 12.72 -7.94
CA ARG A 113 -6.96 11.65 -6.98
C ARG A 113 -6.48 11.97 -5.56
N LYS A 114 -5.30 12.59 -5.41
CA LYS A 114 -4.81 13.09 -4.12
C LYS A 114 -5.79 14.10 -3.52
N LYS A 115 -6.22 15.10 -4.31
CA LYS A 115 -7.17 16.12 -3.86
C LYS A 115 -8.50 15.52 -3.43
N GLU A 116 -9.03 14.57 -4.22
CA GLU A 116 -10.26 13.86 -3.88
C GLU A 116 -10.14 13.12 -2.53
N LYS A 117 -9.03 12.41 -2.30
CA LYS A 117 -8.77 11.74 -1.01
C LYS A 117 -8.74 12.73 0.16
N GLN A 118 -8.01 13.85 0.00
CA GLN A 118 -7.93 14.90 1.02
C GLN A 118 -9.30 15.52 1.33
N GLU A 119 -10.12 15.75 0.31
CA GLU A 119 -11.50 16.22 0.47
C GLU A 119 -12.38 15.21 1.22
N ILE A 120 -12.19 13.91 0.98
CA ILE A 120 -12.91 12.85 1.69
C ILE A 120 -12.48 12.77 3.16
N TYR A 121 -11.17 12.82 3.46
CA TYR A 121 -10.68 12.80 4.83
C TYR A 121 -11.10 14.04 5.64
N SER A 122 -11.08 15.22 5.02
CA SER A 122 -11.45 16.49 5.68
C SER A 122 -12.93 16.63 6.03
N LYS A 123 -13.83 15.84 5.44
CA LYS A 123 -15.27 15.84 5.75
C LYS A 123 -15.60 15.23 7.11
N GLY A 124 -14.63 14.64 7.82
CA GLY A 124 -14.85 14.02 9.13
C GLY A 124 -15.70 12.75 9.08
N GLU A 125 -15.91 12.19 7.88
CA GLU A 125 -16.62 10.92 7.69
C GLU A 125 -15.82 9.71 8.21
N TYR A 126 -14.54 9.93 8.55
CA TYR A 126 -13.67 8.96 9.21
C TYR A 126 -13.18 9.53 10.54
N PRO A 127 -13.15 8.73 11.62
CA PRO A 127 -12.68 9.17 12.93
C PRO A 127 -11.14 9.21 13.01
N PHE A 128 -10.45 9.49 11.90
CA PHE A 128 -9.00 9.35 11.80
C PHE A 128 -8.36 10.67 11.37
N ASP A 129 -7.29 11.04 12.06
CA ASP A 129 -6.40 12.11 11.59
C ASP A 129 -5.66 11.65 10.31
N LEU A 130 -5.18 12.61 9.51
CA LEU A 130 -4.45 12.35 8.28
C LEU A 130 -2.98 12.78 8.42
N TRP A 131 -2.07 11.85 8.15
CA TRP A 131 -0.65 12.12 7.94
C TRP A 131 -0.27 11.79 6.49
N GLU A 132 0.46 12.68 5.84
CA GLU A 132 0.80 12.55 4.42
C GLU A 132 2.30 12.62 4.22
N TRP A 133 2.82 11.79 3.32
CA TRP A 133 4.16 11.93 2.77
C TRP A 133 4.10 12.26 1.29
N ASN A 134 4.50 13.48 0.93
CA ASN A 134 4.66 13.85 -0.48
C ASN A 134 6.08 13.50 -0.96
N ALA A 135 6.27 12.26 -1.40
CA ALA A 135 7.55 11.77 -1.88
C ALA A 135 8.02 12.45 -3.18
N VAL A 136 7.15 13.19 -3.87
CA VAL A 136 7.55 14.07 -4.98
C VAL A 136 8.37 15.25 -4.48
N ASP A 137 8.01 15.82 -3.33
CA ASP A 137 8.64 16.99 -2.74
C ASP A 137 9.91 16.60 -1.97
N CYS A 138 9.85 15.47 -1.24
CA CYS A 138 10.99 14.92 -0.50
C CYS A 138 11.01 13.39 -0.63
N ARG A 139 11.93 12.88 -1.47
CA ARG A 139 12.04 11.44 -1.74
C ARG A 139 12.62 10.64 -0.57
N ASP A 140 13.32 11.30 0.34
CA ASP A 140 13.98 10.66 1.47
C ASP A 140 13.03 10.68 2.68
N LEU A 141 12.64 9.49 3.14
CA LEU A 141 11.72 9.36 4.26
C LEU A 141 12.31 9.95 5.56
N GLY A 142 13.60 9.79 5.80
CA GLY A 142 14.25 10.30 7.01
C GLY A 142 14.22 11.82 7.08
N GLN A 143 14.47 12.49 5.95
CA GLN A 143 14.34 13.95 5.82
C GLN A 143 12.89 14.40 6.01
N TRP A 144 11.91 13.68 5.45
CA TRP A 144 10.51 14.00 5.64
C TRP A 144 10.07 13.86 7.09
N LEU A 145 10.44 12.77 7.76
CA LEU A 145 10.13 12.51 9.16
C LEU A 145 10.77 13.55 10.10
N ALA A 146 11.90 14.15 9.73
CA ALA A 146 12.52 15.21 10.51
C ALA A 146 11.68 16.50 10.55
N THR A 147 10.90 16.78 9.51
CA THR A 147 10.00 17.96 9.46
C THR A 147 8.56 17.63 9.81
N THR A 148 8.14 16.40 9.51
CA THR A 148 6.77 15.92 9.63
C THR A 148 6.79 14.57 10.33
N PRO A 149 7.10 14.52 11.64
CA PRO A 149 7.19 13.26 12.37
C PRO A 149 5.86 12.51 12.34
N LEU A 150 5.94 11.17 12.36
CA LEU A 150 4.74 10.34 12.52
C LEU A 150 4.11 10.64 13.89
N PRO A 151 2.77 10.74 13.98
CA PRO A 151 2.10 10.88 15.27
C PRO A 151 2.42 9.67 16.16
N VAL A 152 2.51 9.92 17.46
CA VAL A 152 2.71 8.91 18.50
C VAL A 152 1.54 8.99 19.47
N GLY A 153 1.08 7.85 19.96
CA GLY A 153 0.14 7.80 21.09
C GLY A 153 0.82 8.31 22.36
N ALA A 154 0.06 9.06 23.16
CA ALA A 154 0.49 9.51 24.49
C ALA A 154 0.55 8.34 25.49
#